data_AF-A0A1H0KCB2-F1
#
_entry.id   AF-A0A1H0KCB2-F1
#
_cell.length_a   1.000
_cell.length_b   1.000
_cell.length_c   1.000
_cell.angle_alpha   90.00
_cell.angle_beta   90.00
_cell.angle_gamma   90.00
#
_symmetry.space_group_name_H-M   'P 1'
#
loop_
_entity.id
_entity.type
_entity.pdbx_description
1 polymer ?
#
loop_
_entity_poly.entity_id
_entity_poly.type
_entity_poly.pdbx_seq_one_letter_code
_entity_poly.pdbx_strand_id
1 'polypeptide(L)'
;MDKAARKAILRELREQERARWWATLGLTSAQLDALHEHILANLIDCCSGELELSEQWANQVGVDWSRLEQALMELGGYCDCEVEANVCPD
;
A
#
# COMPACT_ATOMS: atom_id res chain seq x y z
N MET A 1 -4.92 26.32 -17.91
CA MET A 1 -5.26 25.02 -17.28
C MET A 1 -4.99 25.17 -15.80
N ASP A 2 -6.05 25.28 -15.01
CA ASP A 2 -5.99 25.55 -13.58
C ASP A 2 -5.13 24.54 -12.81
N LYS A 3 -4.42 25.05 -11.79
CA LYS A 3 -3.54 24.25 -10.93
C LYS A 3 -4.31 23.12 -10.24
N ALA A 4 -5.58 23.36 -9.90
CA ALA A 4 -6.51 22.38 -9.35
C ALA A 4 -6.87 21.28 -10.36
N ALA A 5 -7.15 21.64 -11.62
CA ALA A 5 -7.46 20.68 -12.67
C ALA A 5 -6.26 19.76 -13.00
N ARG A 6 -5.04 20.32 -13.01
CA ARG A 6 -3.81 19.53 -13.16
C ARG A 6 -3.60 18.56 -12.00
N LYS A 7 -3.82 19.02 -10.76
CA LYS A 7 -3.68 18.17 -9.56
C LYS A 7 -4.68 17.01 -9.56
N ALA A 8 -5.92 17.26 -9.96
CA ALA A 8 -6.95 16.21 -10.07
C ALA A 8 -6.58 15.15 -11.11
N ILE A 9 -6.14 15.56 -12.31
CA ILE A 9 -5.72 14.63 -13.38
C ILE A 9 -4.53 13.79 -12.94
N LEU A 10 -3.53 14.38 -12.28
CA LEU A 10 -2.36 13.66 -11.77
C LEU A 10 -2.73 12.66 -10.66
N ARG A 11 -3.64 13.04 -9.77
CA ARG A 11 -4.14 12.15 -8.71
C ARG A 11 -4.86 10.94 -9.30
N GLU A 12 -5.71 11.16 -10.30
CA GLU A 12 -6.47 10.09 -10.95
C GLU A 12 -5.56 9.15 -11.77
N LEU A 13 -4.53 9.70 -12.44
CA LEU A 13 -3.49 8.90 -13.10
C LEU A 13 -2.73 8.03 -12.10
N ARG A 14 -2.30 8.58 -10.95
CA ARG A 14 -1.66 7.80 -9.88
C ARG A 14 -2.59 6.73 -9.32
N GLU A 15 -3.87 7.05 -9.09
CA GLU A 15 -4.87 6.07 -8.65
C GLU A 15 -5.04 4.94 -9.67
N GLN A 16 -5.06 5.25 -10.97
CA GLN A 16 -5.13 4.25 -12.04
C GLN A 16 -3.86 3.41 -12.18
N GLU A 17 -2.68 4.03 -12.07
CA GLU A 17 -1.40 3.33 -12.07
C GLU A 17 -1.30 2.38 -10.88
N ARG A 18 -1.63 2.85 -9.67
CA ARG A 18 -1.72 2.02 -8.47
C ARG A 18 -2.69 0.86 -8.67
N ALA A 19 -3.93 1.14 -9.09
CA ALA A 19 -4.94 0.10 -9.29
C ALA A 19 -4.51 -0.97 -10.30
N ARG A 20 -3.87 -0.56 -11.41
CA ARG A 20 -3.32 -1.50 -12.40
C ARG A 20 -2.17 -2.32 -11.84
N TRP A 21 -1.32 -1.70 -11.03
CA TRP A 21 -0.15 -2.35 -10.47
C TRP A 21 -0.55 -3.38 -9.41
N TRP A 22 -1.41 -3.02 -8.48
CA TRP A 22 -1.87 -3.94 -7.44
C TRP A 22 -2.79 -5.05 -7.94
N ALA A 23 -3.51 -4.82 -9.05
CA ALA A 23 -4.22 -5.90 -9.73
C ALA A 23 -3.29 -7.03 -10.19
N THR A 24 -2.01 -6.74 -10.47
CA THR A 24 -1.03 -7.81 -10.79
C THR A 24 -0.65 -8.66 -9.57
N LEU A 25 -0.79 -8.09 -8.36
CA LEU A 25 -0.50 -8.76 -7.09
C LEU A 25 -1.69 -9.59 -6.58
N GLY A 26 -2.87 -9.44 -7.21
CA GLY A 26 -4.09 -10.16 -6.87
C GLY A 26 -4.90 -9.51 -5.74
N LEU A 27 -4.57 -8.27 -5.38
CA LEU A 27 -5.33 -7.48 -4.42
C LEU A 27 -6.36 -6.60 -5.13
N THR A 28 -7.52 -6.45 -4.49
CA THR A 28 -8.53 -5.48 -4.91
C THR A 28 -8.21 -4.08 -4.37
N SER A 29 -8.74 -3.03 -5.00
CA SER A 29 -8.61 -1.64 -4.50
C SER A 29 -9.06 -1.50 -3.04
N ALA A 30 -10.14 -2.18 -2.65
CA ALA A 30 -10.65 -2.14 -1.28
C ALA A 30 -9.71 -2.82 -0.28
N GLN A 31 -9.00 -3.88 -0.67
CA GLN A 31 -8.00 -4.53 0.18
C GLN A 31 -6.77 -3.64 0.37
N LEU A 32 -6.43 -2.81 -0.60
CA LEU A 32 -5.34 -1.85 -0.46
C LEU A 32 -5.65 -0.72 0.49
N ASP A 33 -6.85 -0.15 0.36
CA ASP A 33 -7.30 0.88 1.29
C ASP A 33 -7.33 0.31 2.72
N ALA A 34 -7.79 -0.93 2.88
CA ALA A 34 -7.78 -1.60 4.17
C ALA A 34 -6.37 -1.89 4.73
N LEU A 35 -5.40 -2.28 3.89
CA LEU A 35 -4.01 -2.46 4.30
C LEU A 35 -3.38 -1.13 4.71
N HIS A 36 -3.61 -0.08 3.93
CA HIS A 36 -3.14 1.27 4.23
C HIS A 36 -3.68 1.79 5.56
N GLU A 37 -5.00 1.69 5.76
CA GLU A 37 -5.64 2.09 7.01
C GLU A 37 -5.12 1.28 8.21
N HIS A 38 -4.88 -0.02 8.02
CA HIS A 38 -4.33 -0.87 9.07
C HIS A 38 -2.92 -0.45 9.46
N ILE A 39 -2.04 -0.19 8.50
CA ILE A 39 -0.68 0.28 8.77
C ILE A 39 -0.74 1.66 9.42
N LEU A 40 -1.48 2.62 8.85
CA LEU A 40 -1.58 3.99 9.39
C LEU A 40 -2.12 4.02 10.83
N ALA A 41 -3.06 3.13 11.18
CA ALA A 41 -3.63 3.07 12.52
C ALA A 41 -2.69 2.45 13.56
N ASN A 42 -1.70 1.65 13.14
CA ASN A 42 -0.84 0.87 14.04
C ASN A 42 0.66 1.23 13.92
N LEU A 43 1.05 2.01 12.92
CA LEU A 43 2.41 2.50 12.76
C LEU A 43 2.70 3.48 13.88
N ILE A 44 3.65 3.12 14.75
CA ILE A 44 4.19 3.98 15.79
C ILE A 44 5.29 4.85 15.14
N ASP A 45 5.58 6.05 15.66
CA ASP A 45 6.58 7.00 15.11
C ASP A 45 7.98 6.39 14.84
N CYS A 46 8.28 5.20 15.36
CA CYS A 46 9.47 4.43 15.02
C CYS A 46 9.16 3.30 14.04
N CYS A 47 9.83 3.32 12.88
CA CYS A 47 9.90 2.16 11.99
C CYS A 47 10.50 0.95 12.74
N SER A 48 9.76 -0.16 12.77
CA SER A 48 10.21 -1.45 13.32
C SER A 48 11.27 -2.12 12.43
N GLY A 49 11.36 -1.73 11.16
CA GLY A 49 12.24 -2.34 10.15
C GLY A 49 11.72 -3.67 9.61
N GLU A 50 10.50 -4.04 9.97
CA GLU A 50 9.87 -5.32 9.63
C GLU A 50 8.47 -5.09 9.02
N LEU A 51 7.88 -6.15 8.48
CA LEU A 51 6.54 -6.14 7.87
C LEU A 51 5.47 -6.73 8.81
N GLU A 52 5.64 -6.59 10.12
CA GLU A 52 4.76 -7.20 11.13
C GLU A 52 3.29 -6.77 10.99
N LEU A 53 3.02 -5.50 10.67
CA LEU A 53 1.65 -5.00 10.50
C LEU A 53 1.03 -5.51 9.20
N SER A 54 1.82 -5.55 8.13
CA SER A 54 1.40 -6.13 6.84
C SER A 54 1.08 -7.63 6.97
N GLU A 55 1.89 -8.38 7.73
CA GLU A 55 1.67 -9.79 8.03
C GLU A 55 0.43 -10.00 8.91
N GLN A 56 0.28 -9.20 9.97
CA GLN A 56 -0.89 -9.23 10.83
C GLN A 56 -2.17 -8.97 10.04
N TRP A 57 -2.18 -7.95 9.19
CA TRP A 57 -3.30 -7.65 8.30
C TRP A 57 -3.61 -8.83 7.38
N ALA A 58 -2.60 -9.39 6.70
CA ALA A 58 -2.78 -10.51 5.77
C ALA A 58 -3.46 -11.70 6.44
N ASN A 59 -3.00 -12.05 7.64
CA ASN A 59 -3.58 -13.11 8.46
C ASN A 59 -5.02 -12.78 8.89
N GLN A 60 -5.32 -11.53 9.23
CA GLN A 60 -6.67 -11.10 9.64
C GLN A 60 -7.68 -11.20 8.50
N VAL A 61 -7.29 -10.82 7.28
CA VAL A 61 -8.19 -10.80 6.11
C VAL A 61 -8.14 -12.09 5.27
N GLY A 62 -7.30 -13.05 5.66
CA GLY A 62 -7.13 -14.32 4.94
C GLY A 62 -6.43 -14.19 3.58
N VAL A 63 -5.54 -13.20 3.46
CA VAL A 63 -4.66 -13.03 2.31
C VAL A 63 -3.41 -13.88 2.51
N ASP A 64 -2.94 -14.53 1.44
CA ASP A 64 -1.70 -15.32 1.46
C ASP A 64 -0.51 -14.43 1.77
N TRP A 65 0.10 -14.62 2.95
CA TRP A 65 1.21 -13.79 3.42
C TRP A 65 2.43 -13.91 2.52
N SER A 66 2.85 -15.11 2.13
CA SER A 66 4.05 -15.30 1.30
C SER A 66 3.93 -14.60 -0.05
N ARG A 67 2.74 -14.61 -0.64
CA ARG A 67 2.45 -13.87 -1.87
C ARG A 67 2.43 -12.36 -1.64
N LEU A 68 1.87 -11.90 -0.53
CA LEU A 68 1.85 -10.47 -0.18
C LEU A 68 3.25 -9.95 0.13
N GLU A 69 4.06 -10.68 0.89
CA GLU A 69 5.43 -10.32 1.26
C GLU A 69 6.30 -10.16 0.01
N GLN A 70 6.31 -11.16 -0.87
CA GLN A 70 7.04 -11.06 -2.14
C GLN A 70 6.57 -9.87 -2.97
N ALA A 71 5.25 -9.67 -3.03
CA ALA A 71 4.67 -8.53 -3.70
C ALA A 71 5.21 -7.22 -3.13
N LEU A 72 5.14 -7.01 -1.81
CA LEU A 72 5.60 -5.78 -1.14
C LEU A 72 7.11 -5.54 -1.33
N MET A 73 7.92 -6.60 -1.22
CA MET A 73 9.38 -6.52 -1.43
C MET A 73 9.74 -6.15 -2.87
N GLU A 74 9.03 -6.66 -3.88
CA GLU A 74 9.23 -6.26 -5.29
C GLU A 74 8.95 -4.76 -5.52
N LEU A 75 8.16 -4.13 -4.66
CA LEU A 75 7.87 -2.70 -4.71
C LEU A 75 8.81 -1.86 -3.85
N GLY A 76 9.80 -2.50 -3.21
CA GLY A 76 10.70 -1.82 -2.27
C GLY A 76 10.07 -1.52 -0.91
N GLY A 77 9.02 -2.26 -0.53
CA GLY A 77 8.44 -2.24 0.82
C GLY A 77 9.06 -3.36 1.67
N TYR A 78 10.16 -3.08 2.35
CA TYR A 78 10.85 -4.02 3.24
C TYR A 78 10.52 -3.79 4.72
N CYS A 79 9.99 -2.61 5.08
CA CYS A 79 9.33 -2.33 6.36
C CYS A 79 7.89 -1.86 6.14
N ASP A 80 7.04 -1.94 7.16
CA ASP A 80 5.70 -1.33 7.13
C ASP A 80 5.73 0.19 6.85
N CYS A 81 6.84 0.86 7.17
CA CYS A 81 7.07 2.27 6.88
C CYS A 81 7.22 2.60 5.39
N GLU A 82 7.92 1.73 4.66
CA GLU A 82 8.12 1.82 3.22
C GLU A 82 6.86 1.33 2.52
N VAL A 83 6.17 0.33 3.06
CA VAL A 83 4.87 -0.08 2.56
C VAL A 83 3.88 1.07 2.65
N GLU A 84 3.79 1.78 3.78
CA GLU A 84 2.95 2.97 3.92
C GLU A 84 3.34 4.03 2.87
N ALA A 85 4.62 4.38 2.76
CA ALA A 85 5.10 5.37 1.81
C ALA A 85 4.87 4.96 0.34
N ASN A 86 4.92 3.67 0.02
CA ASN A 86 4.67 3.13 -1.31
C ASN A 86 3.17 3.02 -1.64
N VAL A 87 2.34 2.78 -0.61
CA VAL A 87 0.88 2.72 -0.74
C VAL A 87 0.29 4.14 -0.81
N CYS A 88 0.91 5.12 -0.15
CA CYS A 88 0.54 6.54 -0.18
C CYS A 88 1.73 7.52 -0.24
N PRO A 89 2.37 7.69 -1.41
CA PRO A 89 3.35 8.76 -1.61
C PRO A 89 2.61 10.09 -1.79
N ASP A 90 2.85 11.06 -0.92
CA ASP A 90 2.34 12.46 -1.01
C ASP A 90 2.55 13.09 -2.43
#